data_AF-A0A946UGM9-F1
#
_entry.id   AF-A0A946UGM9-F1
#
_cell.length_a   1.000
_cell.length_b   1.000
_cell.length_c   1.000
_cell.angle_alpha   90.00
_cell.angle_beta   90.00
_cell.angle_gamma   90.00
#
_symmetry.space_group_name_H-M   'P 1'
#
loop_
_entity.id
_entity.type
_entity.pdbx_description
1 polymer ?
#
loop_
_entity_poly.entity_id
_entity_poly.type
_entity_poly.pdbx_seq_one_letter_code
_entity_poly.pdbx_strand_id
1 'polypeptide(L)'
;MGARKHILLGLAVASVATLAVFDVDVNPRFSLPTETTIPDPAVEQAYESCRDDIRRRALQDAYEETDNPEVHSTLQRLAEAEAATLCRERHPIRRIPVSKPLDVNLIDLRYRY
;
A
#
# COMPACT_ATOMS: atom_id res chain seq x y z
N MET A 1 46.43 16.54 -19.13
CA MET A 1 45.55 15.70 -19.99
C MET A 1 45.22 14.31 -19.43
N GLY A 2 45.89 13.81 -18.38
CA GLY A 2 45.62 12.46 -17.82
C GLY A 2 44.31 12.34 -17.02
N ALA A 3 44.01 13.29 -16.13
CA ALA A 3 42.85 13.18 -15.22
C ALA A 3 41.49 13.07 -15.94
N ARG A 4 41.26 13.82 -17.03
CA ARG A 4 40.02 13.72 -17.83
C ARG A 4 39.82 12.34 -18.46
N LYS A 5 40.89 11.66 -18.88
CA LYS A 5 40.79 10.31 -19.46
C LYS A 5 40.41 9.27 -18.41
N HIS A 6 40.96 9.37 -17.21
CA HIS A 6 40.61 8.47 -16.11
C HIS A 6 39.19 8.71 -15.58
N ILE A 7 38.74 9.96 -15.55
CA ILE A 7 37.35 10.31 -15.19
C ILE A 7 36.36 9.73 -16.22
N LEU A 8 36.63 9.91 -17.52
CA LEU A 8 35.77 9.36 -18.58
C LEU A 8 35.75 7.83 -18.57
N LEU A 9 36.89 7.19 -18.35
CA LEU A 9 36.97 5.72 -18.25
C LEU A 9 36.21 5.20 -17.03
N GLY A 10 36.36 5.85 -15.88
CA GLY A 10 35.63 5.49 -14.66
C GLY A 10 34.12 5.64 -14.83
N LEU A 11 33.67 6.71 -15.50
CA LEU A 11 32.26 6.93 -15.81
C LEU A 11 31.72 5.84 -16.75
N ALA A 12 32.48 5.46 -17.79
CA ALA A 12 32.08 4.41 -18.71
C ALA A 12 31.93 3.05 -18.02
N VAL A 13 32.88 2.67 -17.17
CA VAL A 13 32.82 1.40 -16.42
C VAL A 13 31.63 1.39 -15.47
N ALA A 14 31.38 2.48 -14.75
CA ALA A 14 30.23 2.59 -13.86
C ALA A 14 28.90 2.45 -14.63
N SER A 15 28.76 3.14 -15.78
CA SER A 15 27.56 3.05 -16.62
C SER A 15 27.29 1.64 -17.13
N VAL A 16 28.33 0.94 -17.60
CA VAL A 16 28.20 -0.44 -18.10
C VAL A 16 27.81 -1.39 -16.96
N ALA A 17 28.40 -1.22 -15.78
CA ALA A 17 28.05 -2.03 -14.61
C ALA A 17 26.59 -1.80 -14.18
N THR A 18 26.09 -0.56 -14.23
CA THR A 18 24.69 -0.26 -13.93
C THR A 18 23.74 -0.91 -14.94
N LEU A 19 24.03 -0.81 -16.24
CA LEU A 19 23.22 -1.44 -17.30
C LEU A 19 23.26 -2.97 -17.29
N ALA A 20 24.32 -3.57 -16.74
CA ALA A 20 24.43 -5.02 -16.62
C ALA A 20 23.53 -5.59 -15.51
N VAL A 21 23.28 -4.81 -14.46
CA VAL A 21 22.57 -5.24 -13.25
C VAL A 21 21.13 -4.74 -13.21
N PHE A 22 20.86 -3.58 -13.82
CA PHE A 22 19.55 -2.94 -13.84
C PHE A 22 19.02 -2.81 -15.26
N ASP A 23 17.76 -3.19 -15.45
CA ASP A 23 16.98 -2.75 -16.60
C ASP A 23 16.57 -1.28 -16.36
N VAL A 24 17.01 -0.43 -17.28
CA VAL A 24 16.75 1.01 -17.26
C VAL A 24 15.57 1.29 -18.17
N ASP A 25 14.42 1.62 -17.58
CA ASP A 25 13.23 2.00 -18.33
C ASP A 25 13.02 3.52 -18.25
N VAL A 26 12.78 4.14 -19.40
CA VAL A 26 12.51 5.58 -19.48
C VAL A 26 11.01 5.77 -19.27
N ASN A 27 10.63 5.99 -18.01
CA ASN A 27 9.24 6.20 -17.61
C ASN A 27 9.05 7.63 -17.09
N PRO A 28 8.91 8.62 -17.99
CA PRO A 28 8.76 10.02 -17.62
C PRO A 28 7.39 10.22 -16.97
N ARG A 29 7.37 10.34 -15.64
CA ARG A 29 6.20 10.72 -14.86
C ARG A 29 6.43 12.10 -14.29
N PHE A 30 5.52 13.01 -14.64
CA PHE A 30 5.49 14.36 -14.13
C PHE A 30 4.09 14.64 -13.61
N SER A 31 3.95 14.90 -12.32
CA SER A 31 2.69 15.34 -11.74
C SER A 31 2.88 16.61 -10.94
N LEU A 32 2.09 17.63 -11.27
CA LEU A 32 2.10 18.91 -10.58
C LEU A 32 1.58 18.75 -9.15
N PRO A 33 2.06 19.57 -8.19
CA PRO A 33 1.51 19.58 -6.85
C PRO A 33 0.00 19.80 -6.91
N THR A 34 -0.74 18.94 -6.24
CA THR A 34 -2.21 18.97 -6.25
C THR A 34 -2.71 18.65 -4.86
N GLU A 35 -3.76 19.35 -4.46
CA GLU A 35 -4.53 19.00 -3.28
C GLU A 35 -5.52 17.91 -3.65
N THR A 36 -5.45 16.79 -2.94
CA THR A 36 -6.43 15.71 -3.08
C THR A 36 -7.06 15.43 -1.73
N THR A 37 -8.26 14.87 -1.74
CA THR A 37 -8.92 14.43 -0.51
C THR A 37 -8.78 12.92 -0.38
N ILE A 38 -8.17 12.47 0.71
CA ILE A 38 -8.11 11.04 1.04
C ILE A 38 -8.97 10.73 2.27
N PRO A 39 -9.44 9.49 2.45
CA PRO A 39 -9.99 9.05 3.72
C PRO A 39 -8.95 9.27 4.83
N ASP A 40 -9.41 9.73 5.98
CA ASP A 40 -8.56 9.97 7.14
C ASP A 40 -7.99 8.65 7.66
N PRO A 41 -6.66 8.46 7.64
CA PRO A 41 -6.04 7.21 8.07
C PRO A 41 -6.37 6.82 9.51
N ALA A 42 -6.55 7.78 10.41
CA ALA A 42 -6.88 7.49 11.80
C ALA A 42 -8.30 6.96 11.95
N VAL A 43 -9.24 7.47 11.13
CA VAL A 43 -10.62 7.00 11.14
C VAL A 43 -10.73 5.62 10.48
N GLU A 44 -10.02 5.39 9.37
CA GLU A 44 -10.00 4.07 8.74
C GLU A 44 -9.32 3.03 9.63
N GLN A 45 -8.26 3.38 10.36
CA GLN A 45 -7.63 2.48 11.34
C GLN A 45 -8.60 2.13 12.48
N ALA A 46 -9.36 3.09 12.99
CA ALA A 46 -10.37 2.84 14.03
C ALA A 46 -11.50 1.94 13.51
N TYR A 47 -11.95 2.17 12.26
CA TYR A 47 -12.91 1.32 11.58
C TYR A 47 -12.41 -0.13 11.43
N GLU A 48 -11.17 -0.32 10.98
CA GLU A 48 -10.55 -1.65 10.83
C GLU A 48 -10.43 -2.35 12.18
N SER A 49 -9.94 -1.66 13.22
CA SER A 49 -9.85 -2.22 14.57
C SER A 49 -11.21 -2.67 15.10
N CYS A 50 -12.26 -1.87 14.91
CA CYS A 50 -13.62 -2.22 15.29
C CYS A 50 -14.10 -3.50 14.58
N ARG A 51 -13.83 -3.63 13.27
CA ARG A 51 -14.23 -4.82 12.51
C ARG A 51 -13.50 -6.07 12.97
N ASP A 52 -12.20 -5.96 13.23
CA ASP A 52 -11.39 -7.08 13.71
C ASP A 52 -11.85 -7.55 15.10
N ASP A 53 -12.23 -6.63 15.99
CA ASP A 53 -12.77 -6.98 17.31
C ASP A 53 -14.07 -7.79 17.21
N ILE A 54 -15.00 -7.35 16.36
CA ILE A 54 -16.27 -8.07 16.16
C ILE A 54 -16.02 -9.42 15.50
N ARG A 55 -15.18 -9.47 14.47
CA ARG A 55 -14.84 -10.73 13.78
C ARG A 55 -14.20 -11.73 14.74
N ARG A 56 -13.27 -11.29 15.60
CA ARG A 56 -12.63 -12.16 16.59
C ARG A 56 -13.63 -12.76 17.56
N ARG A 57 -14.56 -11.95 18.09
CA ARG A 57 -15.62 -12.43 18.99
C ARG A 57 -16.53 -13.44 18.30
N ALA A 58 -17.01 -13.12 17.09
CA ALA A 58 -17.87 -14.03 16.34
C ALA A 58 -17.19 -15.35 15.97
N LEU A 59 -15.88 -15.33 15.65
CA LEU A 59 -15.12 -16.55 15.42
C LEU A 59 -14.99 -17.38 16.71
N GLN A 60 -14.71 -16.72 17.83
CA GLN A 60 -14.62 -17.41 19.12
C GLN A 60 -15.96 -18.07 19.47
N ASP A 61 -17.07 -17.33 19.40
CA ASP A 61 -18.41 -17.84 19.68
C ASP A 61 -18.77 -19.02 18.74
N ALA A 62 -18.44 -18.91 17.44
CA ALA A 62 -18.71 -19.95 16.45
C ALA A 62 -17.94 -21.26 16.72
N TYR A 63 -16.68 -21.16 17.17
CA TYR A 63 -15.88 -22.34 17.54
C TYR A 63 -16.30 -22.95 18.89
N GLU A 64 -16.87 -22.15 19.80
CA GLU A 64 -17.39 -22.65 21.07
C GLU A 64 -18.74 -23.37 20.89
N GLU A 65 -19.56 -22.96 19.93
CA GLU A 65 -20.95 -23.44 19.80
C GLU A 65 -21.18 -24.51 18.72
N THR A 66 -20.24 -24.71 17.79
CA THR A 66 -20.43 -25.65 16.67
C THR A 66 -19.11 -26.22 16.17
N ASP A 67 -19.09 -27.49 15.73
CA ASP A 67 -17.93 -28.15 15.11
C ASP A 67 -18.04 -28.28 13.57
N ASN A 68 -19.07 -27.68 12.97
CA ASN A 68 -19.32 -27.75 11.53
C ASN A 68 -18.66 -26.56 10.78
N PRO A 69 -17.67 -26.81 9.88
CA PRO A 69 -17.00 -25.77 9.12
C PRO A 69 -17.92 -24.93 8.22
N GLU A 70 -19.02 -25.50 7.71
CA GLU A 70 -19.97 -24.77 6.86
C GLU A 70 -20.73 -23.72 7.68
N VAL A 71 -21.09 -24.08 8.92
CA VAL A 71 -21.75 -23.17 9.86
C VAL A 71 -20.79 -22.07 10.30
N HIS A 72 -19.52 -22.39 10.60
CA HIS A 72 -18.48 -21.40 10.87
C HIS A 72 -18.34 -20.37 9.75
N SER A 73 -18.24 -20.84 8.51
CA SER A 73 -18.11 -19.95 7.34
C SER A 73 -19.31 -19.02 7.15
N THR A 74 -20.50 -19.47 7.57
CA THR A 74 -21.74 -18.71 7.44
C THR A 74 -21.84 -17.67 8.56
N LEU A 75 -21.54 -18.06 9.81
CA LEU A 75 -21.48 -17.14 10.95
C LEU A 75 -20.41 -16.06 10.74
N GLN A 76 -19.23 -16.43 10.22
CA GLN A 76 -18.19 -15.47 9.91
C GLN A 76 -18.64 -14.44 8.87
N ARG A 77 -19.29 -14.87 7.78
CA ARG A 77 -19.81 -13.95 6.75
C ARG A 77 -20.86 -12.99 7.30
N LEU A 78 -21.77 -13.49 8.14
CA LEU A 78 -22.78 -12.67 8.80
C LEU A 78 -22.15 -11.63 9.72
N ALA A 79 -21.20 -12.07 10.56
CA ALA A 79 -20.47 -11.18 11.46
C ALA A 79 -19.65 -10.13 10.70
N GLU A 80 -19.04 -10.49 9.57
CA GLU A 80 -18.30 -9.53 8.72
C GLU A 80 -19.21 -8.46 8.12
N ALA A 81 -20.43 -8.83 7.69
CA ALA A 81 -21.41 -7.90 7.15
C ALA A 81 -21.98 -6.97 8.23
N GLU A 82 -22.28 -7.51 9.42
CA GLU A 82 -22.74 -6.74 10.57
C GLU A 82 -21.65 -5.78 11.05
N ALA A 83 -20.42 -6.28 11.20
CA ALA A 83 -19.26 -5.48 11.59
C ALA A 83 -19.00 -4.34 10.61
N ALA A 84 -19.09 -4.60 9.30
CA ALA A 84 -18.91 -3.55 8.29
C ALA A 84 -19.92 -2.41 8.46
N THR A 85 -21.19 -2.74 8.72
CA THR A 85 -22.26 -1.74 8.89
C THR A 85 -22.09 -0.98 10.20
N LEU A 86 -22.03 -1.70 11.32
CA LEU A 86 -21.97 -1.13 12.67
C LEU A 86 -20.69 -0.31 12.90
N CYS A 87 -19.53 -0.78 12.43
CA CYS A 87 -18.30 -0.01 12.56
C CYS A 87 -18.29 1.22 11.65
N ARG A 88 -18.97 1.20 10.50
CA ARG A 88 -19.05 2.38 9.62
C ARG A 88 -19.99 3.45 10.16
N GLU A 89 -21.05 3.05 10.86
CA GLU A 89 -21.91 3.98 11.61
C GLU A 89 -21.14 4.67 12.75
N ARG A 90 -20.29 3.92 13.48
CA ARG A 90 -19.45 4.46 14.57
C ARG A 90 -18.26 5.29 14.08
N HIS A 91 -17.68 4.92 12.96
CA HIS A 91 -16.51 5.56 12.35
C HIS A 91 -16.85 6.02 10.92
N PRO A 92 -17.65 7.10 10.79
CA PRO A 92 -18.08 7.59 9.49
C PRO A 92 -16.88 8.10 8.68
N ILE A 93 -16.94 7.92 7.35
CA ILE A 93 -15.86 8.34 6.45
C ILE A 93 -15.60 9.82 6.63
N ARG A 94 -14.41 10.16 7.11
CA ARG A 94 -13.89 11.53 7.13
C ARG A 94 -12.86 11.66 6.02
N ARG A 95 -12.98 12.72 5.21
CA ARG A 95 -11.98 13.06 4.20
C ARG A 95 -11.12 14.21 4.70
N ILE A 96 -9.82 14.10 4.51
CA ILE A 96 -8.85 15.14 4.84
C ILE A 96 -8.12 15.59 3.57
N PRO A 97 -7.84 16.90 3.43
CA PRO A 97 -7.00 17.38 2.35
C PRO A 97 -5.55 16.95 2.58
N VAL A 98 -4.92 16.44 1.53
CA VAL A 98 -3.50 16.09 1.53
C VAL A 98 -2.86 16.69 0.29
N SER A 99 -1.75 17.41 0.51
CA SER A 99 -0.92 17.93 -0.56
C SER A 99 -0.07 16.79 -1.11
N LYS A 100 -0.25 16.47 -2.40
CA LYS A 100 0.70 15.64 -3.12
C LYS A 100 1.86 16.51 -3.59
N PRO A 101 3.11 16.19 -3.24
CA PRO A 101 4.26 16.93 -3.72
C PRO A 101 4.45 16.74 -5.23
N LEU A 102 5.31 17.57 -5.81
CA LEU A 102 5.80 17.38 -7.17
C LEU A 102 6.44 15.98 -7.29
N ASP A 103 5.91 15.15 -8.19
CA ASP A 103 6.52 13.87 -8.54
C ASP A 103 7.18 14.00 -9.92
N VAL A 104 8.50 13.82 -9.95
CA VAL A 104 9.33 13.83 -11.16
C VAL A 104 10.11 12.53 -11.19
N ASN A 105 9.70 11.63 -12.07
CA ASN A 105 10.44 10.44 -12.40
C ASN A 105 10.83 10.47 -13.88
N LEU A 106 12.07 10.17 -14.19
CA LEU A 106 12.57 10.12 -15.57
C LEU A 106 13.03 8.72 -15.96
N ILE A 107 13.54 7.97 -14.98
CA ILE A 107 14.19 6.69 -15.18
C ILE A 107 13.74 5.76 -14.04
N ASP A 108 13.09 4.67 -14.39
CA ASP A 108 12.87 3.55 -13.48
C ASP A 108 14.04 2.57 -13.62
N LEU A 109 14.70 2.24 -12.50
CA LEU A 109 15.71 1.19 -12.45
C LEU A 109 15.09 -0.06 -11.85
N ARG A 110 15.01 -1.14 -12.62
CA ARG A 110 14.54 -2.44 -12.14
C ARG A 110 15.72 -3.39 -12.05
N TYR A 111 15.89 -4.02 -10.89
CA TYR A 111 16.93 -5.02 -10.72
C TYR A 111 16.60 -6.25 -11.58
N ARG A 112 17.58 -6.73 -12.34
CA ARG A 112 17.37 -7.73 -13.39
C ARG A 112 17.35 -9.18 -12.88
N TYR A 113 17.76 -9.43 -11.64
CA TYR A 113 18.00 -10.77 -11.09
C TYR A 113 17.18 -11.10 -9.85
#